data_AF-A0A6N8WV61-F1
#
_entry.id   AF-A0A6N8WV61-F1
#
_cell.length_a   1.000
_cell.length_b   1.000
_cell.length_c   1.000
_cell.angle_alpha   90.00
_cell.angle_beta   90.00
_cell.angle_gamma   90.00
#
_symmetry.space_group_name_H-M   'P 1'
#
loop_
_entity.id
_entity.type
_entity.pdbx_description
1 polymer ?
#
loop_
_entity_poly.entity_id
_entity_poly.type
_entity_poly.pdbx_seq_one_letter_code
_entity_poly.pdbx_strand_id
1 'polypeptide(L)'
;MTRPAGASRLGSKKEERDDRKIARVFMTGRSQAVRLPKEFRFDTDRVLIRREGRHVVLSPMFKDWDDYLKNGARFTDDFFKAMEELRNTHLPLEEREPFD
;
A
#
# COMPACT_ATOMS: atom_id res chain seq x y z
N MET A 1 19.00 33.37 36.21
CA MET A 1 18.64 32.02 36.75
C MET A 1 17.45 31.51 35.95
N THR A 2 17.34 30.34 35.35
CA THR A 2 18.23 29.23 34.94
C THR A 2 17.32 28.35 34.05
N ARG A 3 17.81 27.85 32.90
CA ARG A 3 17.16 26.75 32.16
C ARG A 3 17.67 25.41 32.70
N PRO A 4 16.85 24.34 32.70
CA PRO A 4 17.16 23.14 31.91
C PRO A 4 15.90 22.63 31.14
N ALA A 5 15.98 22.12 29.90
CA ALA A 5 16.39 20.75 29.47
C ALA A 5 15.57 19.65 30.19
N GLY A 6 14.90 18.67 29.58
CA GLY A 6 14.81 18.09 28.25
C GLY A 6 14.12 16.71 28.41
N ALA A 7 13.80 16.04 27.30
CA ALA A 7 13.17 14.70 27.17
C ALA A 7 11.63 14.71 27.36
N SER A 8 10.83 14.09 26.48
CA SER A 8 11.04 12.81 25.81
C SER A 8 10.63 12.83 24.34
N ARG A 9 11.39 12.03 23.58
CA ARG A 9 11.18 11.67 22.17
C ARG A 9 9.90 10.85 22.04
N LEU A 10 9.08 11.16 21.05
CA LEU A 10 8.13 10.24 20.43
C LEU A 10 7.65 10.94 19.16
N GLY A 11 7.75 10.43 17.95
CA GLY A 11 8.22 9.17 17.43
C GLY A 11 8.05 9.34 15.93
N SER A 12 9.17 9.37 15.21
CA SER A 12 9.31 8.97 13.82
C SER A 12 8.19 9.39 12.85
N LYS A 13 8.28 10.63 12.35
CA LYS A 13 7.80 10.98 11.01
C LYS A 13 8.52 10.03 10.04
N LYS A 14 7.88 8.90 9.70
CA LYS A 14 8.43 7.91 8.77
C LYS A 14 8.58 8.67 7.46
N GLU A 15 9.80 9.11 7.17
CA GLU A 15 10.15 9.82 5.95
C GLU A 15 9.53 9.06 4.79
N GLU A 16 8.62 9.73 4.09
CA GLU A 16 8.23 9.37 2.74
C GLU A 16 9.52 9.43 1.92
N ARG A 17 10.24 8.31 1.89
CA ARG A 17 11.42 8.18 1.04
C ARG A 17 10.90 8.39 -0.36
N ASP A 18 11.42 9.41 -1.03
CA ASP A 18 11.21 9.56 -2.46
C ASP A 18 11.97 8.42 -3.14
N ASP A 19 11.39 7.23 -3.13
CA ASP A 19 11.91 6.02 -3.77
C ASP A 19 11.73 6.11 -5.29
N ARG A 20 11.94 7.31 -5.87
CA ARG A 20 11.90 7.51 -7.31
C ARG A 20 13.26 7.15 -7.89
N LYS A 21 13.25 6.17 -8.79
CA LYS A 21 14.40 5.85 -9.64
C LYS A 21 14.05 6.10 -11.10
N ILE A 22 15.01 6.63 -11.83
CA ILE A 22 14.90 6.77 -13.28
C ILE A 22 15.06 5.38 -13.89
N ALA A 23 14.01 4.88 -14.54
CA ALA A 23 14.04 3.66 -15.31
C ALA A 23 14.23 3.97 -16.80
N ARG A 24 14.93 3.08 -17.52
CA ARG A 24 15.11 3.23 -18.96
C ARG A 24 13.90 2.67 -19.70
N VAL A 25 13.35 3.47 -20.60
CA VAL A 25 12.36 3.04 -21.59
C VAL A 25 13.07 2.61 -22.86
N PHE A 26 12.69 1.48 -23.44
CA PHE A 26 13.27 0.95 -24.67
C PHE A 26 12.23 0.19 -25.50
N MET A 27 12.58 -0.15 -26.74
CA MET A 27 11.73 -0.92 -27.63
C MET A 27 12.17 -2.39 -27.66
N THR A 28 11.22 -3.32 -27.58
CA THR A 28 11.38 -4.75 -27.83
C THR A 28 10.48 -5.12 -29.00
N GLY A 29 11.07 -5.30 -30.18
CA GLY A 29 10.31 -5.48 -31.43
C GLY A 29 9.41 -4.28 -31.71
N ARG A 30 8.09 -4.52 -31.76
CA ARG A 30 7.06 -3.48 -31.96
C ARG A 30 6.48 -2.92 -30.65
N SER A 31 6.95 -3.40 -29.50
CA SER A 31 6.42 -3.04 -28.18
C SER A 31 7.37 -2.14 -27.41
N GLN A 32 6.81 -1.26 -26.57
CA GLN A 32 7.57 -0.46 -25.61
C GLN A 32 7.71 -1.21 -24.29
N ALA A 33 8.89 -1.14 -23.68
CA ALA A 33 9.21 -1.78 -22.40
C ALA A 33 9.95 -0.82 -21.47
N VAL A 34 9.79 -1.04 -20.16
CA VAL A 34 10.50 -0.31 -19.10
C VAL A 34 11.39 -1.29 -18.35
N ARG A 35 12.68 -0.96 -18.20
CA ARG A 35 13.60 -1.77 -17.41
C ARG A 35 13.44 -1.43 -15.92
N LEU A 36 12.78 -2.32 -15.18
CA LEU A 36 12.61 -2.16 -13.74
C LEU A 36 13.95 -2.33 -12.99
N PRO A 37 14.36 -1.36 -12.16
CA PRO A 37 15.45 -1.53 -11.20
C PRO A 37 15.18 -2.70 -10.23
N LYS A 38 16.22 -3.21 -9.57
CA LYS A 38 16.14 -4.44 -8.76
C LYS A 38 15.10 -4.33 -7.65
N GLU A 39 15.02 -3.16 -7.04
CA GLU A 39 14.12 -2.82 -5.93
C GLU A 39 12.64 -2.69 -6.34
N PHE A 40 12.32 -2.53 -7.63
CA PHE A 40 10.94 -2.44 -8.15
C PHE A 40 10.53 -3.70 -8.93
N ARG A 41 11.26 -4.81 -8.80
CA ARG A 41 10.88 -6.05 -9.49
C ARG A 41 9.66 -6.67 -8.83
N PHE A 42 8.72 -7.11 -9.65
CA PHE A 42 7.62 -7.95 -9.23
C PHE A 42 8.11 -9.38 -9.00
N ASP A 43 7.50 -10.05 -8.04
CA ASP A 43 7.57 -11.49 -7.78
C ASP A 43 6.64 -12.30 -8.70
N THR A 44 5.76 -11.63 -9.43
CA THR A 44 4.79 -12.19 -10.36
C THR A 44 5.25 -12.07 -11.83
N ASP A 45 4.76 -12.97 -12.68
CA ASP A 45 5.01 -12.96 -14.13
C ASP A 45 4.08 -12.02 -14.91
N ARG A 46 2.99 -11.57 -14.27
CA ARG A 46 1.95 -10.73 -14.86
C ARG A 46 1.60 -9.56 -13.95
N VAL A 47 1.31 -8.43 -14.58
CA VAL A 47 0.89 -7.20 -13.89
C VAL A 47 -0.37 -6.64 -14.55
N LEU A 48 -1.23 -6.05 -13.72
CA LEU A 48 -2.31 -5.19 -14.14
C LEU A 48 -1.76 -3.79 -14.46
N ILE A 49 -2.23 -3.21 -15.55
CA ILE A 49 -1.84 -1.86 -15.98
C ILE A 49 -3.07 -0.98 -15.97
N ARG A 50 -3.00 0.15 -15.27
CA ARG A 50 -4.04 1.20 -15.31
C ARG A 50 -3.41 2.57 -15.46
N ARG A 51 -4.18 3.50 -16.04
CA ARG A 51 -3.75 4.88 -16.26
C ARG A 51 -4.45 5.80 -15.28
N GLU A 52 -3.68 6.60 -14.56
CA GLU A 52 -4.16 7.66 -13.66
C GLU A 52 -3.60 9.00 -14.14
N GLY A 53 -4.39 9.71 -14.95
CA GLY A 53 -3.94 10.93 -15.62
C GLY A 53 -2.70 10.67 -16.49
N ARG A 54 -1.55 11.23 -16.08
CA ARG A 54 -0.26 11.04 -16.78
C ARG A 54 0.53 9.85 -16.26
N HIS A 55 0.11 9.23 -15.16
CA HIS A 55 0.80 8.11 -14.55
C HIS A 55 0.31 6.77 -15.13
N VAL A 56 1.24 5.84 -15.29
CA VAL A 56 0.95 4.44 -15.56
C VAL A 56 1.24 3.68 -14.27
N VAL A 57 0.21 3.07 -13.70
CA VAL A 57 0.30 2.31 -12.45
C VAL A 57 0.31 0.83 -12.80
N LEU A 58 1.33 0.15 -12.32
CA LEU A 58 1.50 -1.30 -12.44
C LEU A 58 1.19 -1.93 -11.08
N SER A 59 0.38 -2.99 -11.08
CA SER A 59 0.06 -3.74 -9.86
C SER A 59 0.24 -5.24 -10.14
N PRO A 60 0.71 -6.04 -9.18
CA PRO A 60 0.85 -7.49 -9.38
C PRO A 60 -0.51 -8.11 -9.72
N MET A 61 -0.52 -9.07 -10.65
CA MET A 61 -1.69 -9.87 -10.96
C MET A 61 -1.55 -11.22 -10.26
N PHE A 62 -2.40 -11.46 -9.25
CA PHE A 62 -2.43 -12.72 -8.53
C PHE A 62 -3.26 -13.76 -9.28
N LYS A 63 -2.85 -15.03 -9.24
CA LYS A 63 -3.54 -16.13 -9.93
C LYS A 63 -4.79 -16.60 -9.19
N ASP A 64 -4.72 -16.64 -7.87
CA ASP A 64 -5.76 -17.12 -6.97
C ASP A 64 -5.64 -16.43 -5.60
N TRP A 65 -6.54 -16.80 -4.68
CA TRP A 65 -6.55 -16.27 -3.33
C TRP A 65 -5.33 -16.71 -2.50
N ASP A 66 -4.76 -17.88 -2.76
CA ASP A 66 -3.59 -18.35 -2.01
C ASP A 66 -2.35 -17.52 -2.35
N ASP A 67 -2.18 -17.17 -3.62
CA ASP A 67 -1.14 -16.26 -4.11
C ASP A 67 -1.29 -14.85 -3.52
N TYR A 68 -2.52 -14.32 -3.53
CA TYR A 68 -2.82 -13.04 -2.88
C TYR A 68 -2.54 -13.08 -1.37
N LEU A 69 -2.95 -14.13 -0.67
CA LEU A 69 -2.74 -14.25 0.78
C LEU A 69 -1.27 -14.43 1.15
N LYS A 70 -0.40 -14.81 0.21
CA LYS A 70 1.06 -14.91 0.42
C LYS A 70 1.77 -13.60 0.07
N ASN A 71 1.47 -13.02 -1.09
CA ASN A 71 2.25 -11.95 -1.72
C ASN A 71 1.52 -10.59 -1.77
N GLY A 72 0.22 -10.58 -1.47
CA GLY A 72 -0.61 -9.39 -1.50
C GLY A 72 -0.25 -8.37 -0.42
N ALA A 73 -0.83 -7.18 -0.57
CA ALA A 73 -0.64 -6.09 0.38
C ALA A 73 -1.06 -6.53 1.79
N ARG A 74 -0.17 -6.31 2.76
CA ARG A 74 -0.44 -6.57 4.17
C ARG A 74 -1.00 -5.31 4.81
N PHE A 75 -2.02 -5.50 5.63
CA PHE A 75 -2.46 -4.46 6.54
C PHE A 75 -1.34 -4.12 7.54
N THR A 76 -1.24 -2.84 7.89
CA THR A 76 -0.31 -2.37 8.90
C THR A 76 -0.85 -2.63 10.30
N ASP A 77 0.04 -2.63 11.30
CA ASP A 77 -0.37 -2.78 12.70
C ASP A 77 -1.37 -1.69 13.11
N ASP A 78 -1.23 -0.47 12.58
CA ASP A 78 -2.15 0.64 12.80
C ASP A 78 -3.56 0.33 12.30
N PHE A 79 -3.68 -0.37 11.17
CA PHE A 79 -4.98 -0.81 10.65
C PHE A 79 -5.65 -1.79 11.63
N PHE A 80 -4.91 -2.78 12.14
CA PHE A 80 -5.46 -3.73 13.10
C PHE A 80 -5.91 -3.05 14.40
N LYS A 81 -5.13 -2.08 14.90
CA LYS A 81 -5.50 -1.29 16.07
C LYS A 81 -6.78 -0.49 15.84
N ALA A 82 -6.89 0.20 14.70
CA ALA A 82 -8.10 0.96 14.35
C ALA A 82 -9.33 0.04 14.22
N MET A 83 -9.17 -1.15 13.64
CA MET A 83 -10.25 -2.13 13.53
C MET A 83 -10.71 -2.67 14.88
N GLU A 84 -9.79 -2.87 15.82
CA GLU A 84 -10.12 -3.28 17.20
C GLU A 84 -10.86 -2.17 17.96
N GLU A 85 -10.42 -0.92 17.83
CA GLU A 85 -11.12 0.24 18.39
C GLU A 85 -12.55 0.37 17.81
N LEU A 86 -12.71 0.20 16.50
CA LEU A 86 -14.02 0.20 15.83
C LEU A 86 -14.90 -0.95 16.29
N ARG A 87 -14.37 -2.17 16.43
CA ARG A 87 -15.12 -3.32 16.93
C ARG A 87 -15.59 -3.12 18.37
N ASN A 88 -14.74 -2.51 19.20
CA ASN A 88 -15.05 -2.23 20.60
C ASN A 88 -15.96 -1.02 20.77
N THR A 89 -16.07 -0.18 19.74
CA THR A 89 -17.12 0.82 19.62
C THR A 89 -18.41 0.07 19.34
N HIS A 90 -19.20 -0.18 20.38
CA HIS A 90 -20.51 -0.82 20.25
C HIS A 90 -21.40 0.03 19.35
N LEU A 91 -21.44 -0.29 18.06
CA LEU A 91 -22.43 0.27 17.15
C LEU A 91 -23.78 -0.31 17.57
N PRO A 92 -24.80 0.52 17.83
CA PRO A 92 -26.13 0.02 18.12
C PRO A 92 -26.59 -0.84 16.95
N LEU A 93 -27.18 -2.00 17.26
CA LEU A 93 -27.81 -2.84 16.24
C LEU A 93 -28.89 -2.00 15.56
N GLU A 94 -28.80 -1.87 14.24
CA GLU A 94 -29.81 -1.16 13.46
C GLU A 94 -31.09 -2.01 13.44
N GLU A 95 -32.18 -1.46 13.98
CA GLU A 95 -33.49 -2.09 13.88
C GLU A 95 -33.90 -2.10 12.41
N ARG A 96 -34.03 -3.29 11.84
CA ARG A 96 -34.54 -3.45 10.48
C ARG A 96 -36.07 -3.44 10.55
N GLU A 97 -36.68 -2.50 9.83
CA GLU A 97 -38.11 -2.56 9.54
C GLU A 97 -38.44 -3.91 8.89
N PRO A 98 -39.48 -4.61 9.34
CA PRO A 98 -39.97 -5.81 8.67
C PRO A 98 -40.31 -5.49 7.21
N PHE A 99 -40.01 -6.41 6.30
CA PHE A 99 -40.55 -6.33 4.95
C PHE A 99 -42.02 -6.78 5.01
N ASP A 100 -42.95 -5.88 4.63
CA ASP A 100 -44.38 -6.19 4.44
C ASP A 100 -44.60 -7.23 3.32
#